data_AF-T1H4W6-F1
#
_entry.id   AF-T1H4W6-F1
#
_cell.length_a   1.000
_cell.length_b   1.000
_cell.length_c   1.000
_cell.angle_alpha   90.00
_cell.angle_beta   90.00
_cell.angle_gamma   90.00
#
_symmetry.space_group_name_H-M   'P 1'
#
loop_
_entity.id
_entity.type
_entity.pdbx_description
1 polymer ?
#
loop_
_entity_poly.entity_id
_entity_poly.type
_entity_poly.pdbx_seq_one_letter_code
_entity_poly.pdbx_strand_id
1 'polypeptide(L)'
;MEHRKPYKLKTFMVVYNLYQLAACFVLIKLILEDEEVPMNRIFSKCLPVKSLNSSPALYFVTSFAYWLKVSEMCETFVFILRKKYNQVSFLHVFHHCATVTLISWEDILVI
;
A
#
# COMPACT_ATOMS: atom_id res chain seq x y z
N MET A 1 19.70 -17.40 -5.85
CA MET A 1 20.19 -16.51 -6.96
C MET A 1 21.71 -16.36 -6.98
N GLU A 2 22.46 -17.19 -6.28
CA GLU A 2 23.89 -16.97 -6.03
C GLU A 2 24.72 -16.96 -7.32
N HIS A 3 24.49 -17.91 -8.23
CA HIS A 3 25.26 -18.09 -9.47
C HIS A 3 24.69 -17.40 -10.74
N ARG A 4 23.73 -16.47 -10.61
CA ARG A 4 23.10 -15.78 -11.77
C ARG A 4 23.49 -14.29 -11.81
N LYS A 5 23.68 -13.73 -13.01
CA LYS A 5 23.98 -12.29 -13.20
C LYS A 5 22.78 -11.43 -12.79
N PRO A 6 22.98 -10.23 -12.22
CA PRO A 6 21.89 -9.37 -11.78
C PRO A 6 21.03 -8.90 -12.98
N TYR A 7 19.71 -8.93 -12.82
CA TYR A 7 18.80 -8.47 -13.86
C TYR A 7 18.86 -6.93 -14.02
N LYS A 8 18.88 -6.43 -15.26
CA LYS A 8 18.85 -4.99 -15.57
C LYS A 8 17.41 -4.48 -15.65
N LEU A 9 16.73 -4.40 -14.50
CA LEU A 9 15.33 -3.95 -14.40
C LEU A 9 15.18 -2.43 -14.20
N LYS A 10 16.08 -1.61 -14.79
CA LYS A 10 16.08 -0.15 -14.58
C LYS A 10 14.82 0.51 -15.11
N THR A 11 14.42 0.17 -16.34
CA THR A 11 13.20 0.70 -16.97
C THR A 11 11.95 0.27 -16.23
N PHE A 12 11.90 -0.99 -15.78
CA PHE A 12 10.79 -1.52 -14.99
C PHE A 12 10.57 -0.70 -13.71
N MET A 13 11.62 -0.40 -12.94
CA MET A 13 11.49 0.42 -11.73
C MET A 13 10.98 1.83 -12.03
N VAL A 14 11.42 2.47 -13.12
CA VAL A 14 10.95 3.82 -13.46
C VAL A 14 9.45 3.79 -13.75
N VAL A 15 8.99 2.82 -14.55
CA VAL A 15 7.56 2.65 -14.85
C VAL A 15 6.78 2.31 -13.59
N TYR A 16 7.32 1.42 -12.76
CA TYR A 16 6.72 1.00 -11.50
C TYR A 16 6.54 2.17 -10.53
N ASN A 17 7.59 2.98 -10.32
CA ASN A 17 7.53 4.13 -9.44
C ASN A 17 6.55 5.20 -9.93
N LEU A 18 6.44 5.39 -11.26
CA LEU A 18 5.46 6.30 -11.84
C LEU A 18 4.02 5.79 -11.64
N TYR A 19 3.82 4.48 -11.80
CA TYR A 19 2.54 3.83 -11.48
C TYR A 19 2.19 4.02 -10.00
N GLN A 20 3.13 3.76 -9.10
CA GLN A 20 2.97 3.92 -7.65
C GLN A 20 2.58 5.36 -7.30
N LEU A 21 3.26 6.35 -7.89
CA LEU A 21 2.96 7.77 -7.70
C LEU A 21 1.53 8.12 -8.15
N ALA A 22 1.13 7.64 -9.34
CA ALA A 22 -0.22 7.88 -9.85
C ALA A 22 -1.30 7.22 -8.98
N ALA A 23 -1.07 5.98 -8.54
CA ALA A 23 -1.98 5.25 -7.66
C ALA A 23 -2.13 5.96 -6.30
N CYS A 24 -1.03 6.44 -5.70
CA CYS A 24 -1.06 7.25 -4.48
C CYS A 24 -1.83 8.56 -4.68
N PHE A 25 -1.66 9.23 -5.81
CA PHE A 25 -2.39 10.46 -6.12
C PHE A 25 -3.90 10.20 -6.21
N VAL A 26 -4.31 9.12 -6.88
CA VAL A 26 -5.72 8.70 -6.95
C VAL A 26 -6.27 8.39 -5.55
N LEU A 27 -5.52 7.66 -4.72
CA LEU A 27 -5.94 7.36 -3.35
C LEU A 27 -6.15 8.64 -2.52
N ILE A 28 -5.22 9.60 -2.59
CA ILE A 28 -5.34 10.89 -1.90
C ILE A 28 -6.58 11.65 -2.39
N LYS A 29 -6.83 11.65 -3.71
CA LYS A 29 -8.01 12.28 -4.29
C LYS A 29 -9.30 11.67 -3.76
N LEU A 30 -9.40 10.34 -3.75
CA LEU A 30 -10.57 9.64 -3.22
C LEU A 30 -10.80 9.96 -1.73
N ILE A 31 -9.74 10.03 -0.92
CA ILE A 31 -9.85 10.38 0.51
C ILE A 31 -10.28 11.84 0.72
N LEU A 32 -9.84 12.77 -0.14
CA LEU A 32 -10.17 14.19 -0.01
C LEU A 32 -11.55 14.56 -0.56
N GLU A 33 -12.03 13.84 -1.57
CA GLU A 33 -13.34 14.05 -2.20
C GLU A 33 -14.47 13.31 -1.47
N ASP A 34 -14.15 12.41 -0.53
CA ASP A 34 -15.13 11.74 0.32
C ASP A 34 -15.73 12.70 1.37
N GLU A 35 -16.89 13.28 1.04
CA GLU A 35 -17.66 14.14 1.94
C GLU A 35 -18.28 13.37 3.13
N GLU A 36 -18.44 12.05 3.02
CA GLU A 36 -19.05 11.22 4.07
C GLU A 36 -18.07 10.96 5.23
N VAL A 37 -16.77 10.87 4.93
CA VAL A 37 -15.73 10.64 5.93
C VAL A 37 -14.64 11.71 5.86
N PRO A 38 -14.91 12.96 6.30
CA PRO A 38 -13.89 13.99 6.33
C PRO A 38 -12.67 13.51 7.12
N MET A 39 -11.46 13.83 6.67
CA MET A 39 -10.19 13.56 7.37
C MET A 39 -10.25 13.84 8.88
N ASN A 40 -10.98 14.89 9.28
CA ASN A 40 -11.22 15.23 10.68
C ASN A 40 -12.00 14.16 11.46
N ARG A 41 -12.90 13.39 10.85
CA ARG A 41 -13.55 12.25 11.50
C ARG A 41 -12.62 11.04 11.62
N ILE A 42 -11.79 10.76 10.60
CA ILE A 42 -10.84 9.64 10.59
C ILE A 42 -9.79 9.79 11.70
N PHE A 43 -9.18 10.96 11.81
CA PHE A 43 -8.07 11.19 12.75
C PHE A 43 -8.51 11.66 14.14
N SER A 44 -9.70 12.25 14.27
CA SER A 44 -10.11 12.92 15.51
C SER A 44 -11.13 12.15 16.34
N LYS A 45 -11.71 11.05 15.84
CA LYS A 45 -12.59 10.15 16.59
C LYS A 45 -12.27 8.70 16.23
N CYS A 46 -12.18 7.81 17.22
CA CYS A 46 -12.35 6.38 16.97
C CYS A 46 -13.73 6.17 16.35
N LEU A 47 -13.79 6.07 15.01
CA LEU A 47 -15.02 5.78 14.31
C LEU A 47 -15.46 4.36 14.70
N PRO A 48 -16.69 4.16 15.16
CA PRO A 48 -17.19 2.81 15.37
C PRO A 48 -17.25 2.11 14.01
N VAL A 49 -16.62 0.93 13.91
CA VAL A 49 -16.53 0.06 12.73
C VAL A 49 -17.90 -0.17 12.06
N LYS A 50 -18.99 -0.15 12.85
CA LYS A 50 -20.37 -0.27 12.36
C LYS A 50 -20.83 0.83 11.41
N SER A 51 -20.17 1.99 11.38
CA SER A 51 -20.49 3.08 10.42
C SER A 51 -19.76 2.95 9.09
N LEU A 52 -18.76 2.07 9.00
CA LEU A 52 -17.98 1.81 7.78
C LEU A 52 -18.74 0.90 6.80
N ASN A 53 -19.46 -0.12 7.30
CA ASN A 53 -20.13 -1.14 6.46
C ASN A 53 -21.28 -0.62 5.57
N SER A 54 -21.71 0.63 5.74
CA SER A 54 -22.82 1.21 5.00
C SER A 54 -22.41 2.05 3.78
N SER A 55 -21.12 2.38 3.61
CA SER A 55 -20.66 3.21 2.48
C SER A 55 -19.83 2.38 1.48
N PRO A 56 -20.36 2.10 0.27
CA PRO A 56 -19.62 1.36 -0.76
C PRO A 56 -18.39 2.11 -1.26
N ALA A 57 -18.37 3.45 -1.15
CA ALA A 57 -17.21 4.27 -1.49
C ALA A 57 -16.04 4.00 -0.56
N LEU A 58 -16.30 3.91 0.74
CA LEU A 58 -15.29 3.66 1.76
C LEU A 58 -14.67 2.27 1.64
N TYR A 59 -15.49 1.24 1.38
CA TYR A 59 -15.00 -0.11 1.09
C TYR A 59 -14.07 -0.15 -0.13
N PHE A 60 -14.41 0.59 -1.18
CA PHE A 60 -13.56 0.68 -2.37
C PHE A 60 -12.22 1.36 -2.05
N VAL A 61 -12.22 2.44 -1.25
CA VAL A 61 -11.02 3.16 -0.85
C VAL A 61 -10.10 2.30 0.04
N THR A 62 -10.65 1.59 1.04
CA THR A 62 -9.84 0.71 1.90
C THR A 62 -9.26 -0.45 1.12
N SER A 63 -10.08 -1.11 0.29
CA SER A 63 -9.64 -2.20 -0.58
C SER A 63 -8.55 -1.73 -1.56
N PHE A 64 -8.70 -0.55 -2.16
CA PHE A 64 -7.71 0.02 -3.06
C PHE A 64 -6.39 0.33 -2.33
N ALA A 65 -6.46 0.88 -1.12
CA ALA A 65 -5.30 1.14 -0.28
C ALA A 65 -4.56 -0.15 0.11
N TYR A 66 -5.29 -1.24 0.39
CA TYR A 66 -4.70 -2.55 0.65
C TYR A 66 -3.93 -3.10 -0.55
N TRP A 67 -4.55 -3.11 -1.73
CA TRP A 67 -3.87 -3.58 -2.95
C TRP A 67 -2.65 -2.74 -3.31
N LEU A 68 -2.72 -1.43 -3.08
CA LEU A 68 -1.57 -0.52 -3.24
C LEU A 68 -0.45 -0.86 -2.24
N LYS A 69 -0.80 -1.22 -1.00
CA LYS A 69 0.19 -1.64 -0.01
C LYS A 69 0.86 -2.98 -0.33
N VAL A 70 0.10 -3.92 -0.87
CA VAL A 70 0.63 -5.18 -1.40
C VAL A 70 1.56 -4.92 -2.57
N SER A 71 1.25 -3.96 -3.46
CA SER A 71 2.15 -3.63 -4.57
C SER A 71 3.49 -3.10 -4.07
N GLU A 72 3.57 -2.30 -3.01
CA GLU A 72 4.88 -1.86 -2.46
C GLU A 72 5.78 -3.04 -2.06
N MET A 73 5.21 -4.18 -1.64
CA MET A 73 6.01 -5.38 -1.38
C MET A 73 6.67 -5.93 -2.66
N CYS A 74 6.07 -5.75 -3.84
CA CYS A 74 6.68 -6.12 -5.12
C CYS A 74 8.03 -5.42 -5.37
N GLU A 75 8.24 -4.22 -4.84
CA GLU A 75 9.53 -3.52 -4.93
C GLU A 75 10.66 -4.32 -4.25
N THR A 76 10.37 -4.95 -3.09
CA THR A 76 11.36 -5.80 -2.40
C THR A 76 11.78 -6.99 -3.25
N PHE A 77 10.85 -7.63 -3.97
CA PHE A 77 11.16 -8.72 -4.90
C PHE A 77 12.07 -8.25 -6.04
N VAL A 78 11.83 -7.05 -6.57
CA VAL A 78 12.67 -6.44 -7.62
C VAL A 78 14.08 -6.14 -7.10
N PHE A 79 14.23 -5.66 -5.85
CA PHE A 79 15.55 -5.45 -5.24
C PHE A 79 16.33 -6.74 -5.04
N ILE A 80 15.64 -7.81 -4.64
CA ILE A 80 16.22 -9.17 -4.53
C ILE A 80 16.69 -9.67 -5.91
N LEU A 81 15.86 -9.53 -6.95
CA LEU A 81 16.19 -9.91 -8.33
C LEU A 81 17.40 -9.15 -8.88
N ARG A 82 17.59 -7.90 -8.47
CA ARG A 82 18.75 -7.07 -8.85
C ARG A 82 19.98 -7.30 -7.98
N LYS A 83 19.91 -8.17 -6.97
CA LYS A 83 20.97 -8.41 -5.96
C LYS A 83 21.37 -7.13 -5.22
N LYS A 84 20.43 -6.21 -4.98
CA LYS A 84 20.66 -4.94 -4.27
C LYS A 84 20.28 -5.05 -2.79
N TYR A 85 20.90 -5.98 -2.08
CA TYR A 85 20.58 -6.27 -0.68
C TYR A 85 20.88 -5.12 0.29
N ASN A 86 21.80 -4.20 -0.05
CA ASN A 86 22.07 -3.01 0.77
C ASN A 86 20.84 -2.09 0.96
N GLN A 87 19.82 -2.20 0.10
CA GLN A 87 18.59 -1.41 0.19
C GLN A 87 17.51 -2.11 1.02
N VAL A 88 17.65 -3.42 1.25
CA VAL A 88 16.68 -4.25 1.97
C VAL A 88 17.19 -4.43 3.40
N SER A 89 16.94 -3.43 4.25
CA SER A 89 17.27 -3.53 5.67
C SER A 89 16.20 -4.33 6.43
N PHE A 90 16.54 -4.78 7.65
CA PHE A 90 15.57 -5.41 8.55
C PHE A 90 14.35 -4.51 8.78
N LEU A 91 14.59 -3.21 9.01
CA LEU A 91 13.53 -2.23 9.22
C LEU A 91 12.60 -2.11 8.01
N HIS A 92 13.15 -2.13 6.78
CA HIS A 92 12.35 -2.06 5.56
C HIS A 92 11.41 -3.26 5.44
N VAL A 93 11.92 -4.48 5.60
CA VAL A 93 11.10 -5.70 5.50
C VAL A 93 10.08 -5.75 6.63
N PHE A 94 10.47 -5.45 7.87
CA PHE A 94 9.57 -5.42 9.01
C PHE A 94 8.44 -4.41 8.80
N HIS A 95 8.76 -3.19 8.35
CA HIS A 95 7.77 -2.16 8.07
C HIS A 95 6.76 -2.59 7.00
N HIS A 96 7.21 -3.13 5.86
CA HIS A 96 6.30 -3.58 4.79
C HIS A 96 5.42 -4.76 5.23
N CYS A 97 5.98 -5.74 5.96
CA CYS A 97 5.19 -6.85 6.48
C CYS A 97 4.18 -6.40 7.55
N ALA A 98 4.59 -5.54 8.48
CA ALA A 98 3.72 -5.05 9.54
C ALA A 98 2.58 -4.19 8.98
N THR A 99 2.88 -3.27 8.07
CA THR A 99 1.87 -2.39 7.47
C THR A 99 0.85 -3.16 6.64
N VAL A 100 1.25 -4.15 5.84
CA VAL A 100 0.31 -5.00 5.09
C VAL A 100 -0.55 -5.85 6.02
N THR A 101 0.04 -6.42 7.07
CA THR A 101 -0.72 -7.23 8.05
C THR A 101 -1.74 -6.38 8.81
N LEU A 102 -1.36 -5.17 9.24
CA LEU A 102 -2.27 -4.27 9.96
C LEU A 102 -3.43 -3.79 9.06
N ILE A 103 -3.16 -3.42 7.82
CA ILE A 103 -4.20 -2.97 6.89
C ILE A 103 -5.12 -4.13 6.49
N SER A 104 -4.58 -5.35 6.32
CA SER A 104 -5.40 -6.55 6.07
C SER A 104 -6.39 -6.84 7.20
N TRP A 105 -6.01 -6.51 8.44
CA TRP A 105 -6.86 -6.71 9.60
C TRP A 105 -8.04 -5.72 9.62
N GLU A 106 -7.83 -4.50 9.14
CA GLU A 106 -8.88 -3.50 8.99
C GLU A 106 -9.90 -3.89 7.92
N ASP A 107 -9.46 -4.40 6.76
CA ASP A 107 -10.38 -4.88 5.72
C ASP A 107 -11.18 -6.12 6.16
N ILE A 108 -10.59 -7.04 6.94
CA ILE A 108 -11.30 -8.21 7.48
C ILE A 108 -12.40 -7.82 8.48
N LEU A 109 -12.21 -6.72 9.23
CA LEU A 109 -13.22 -6.21 10.16
C LEU A 109 -14.39 -5.48 9.47
N VAL A 110 -14.25 -5.15 8.19
CA VAL A 110 -15.27 -4.47 7.37
C VAL A 110 -16.15 -5.49 6.60
N ILE A 111 -15.75 -6.76 6.51
CA ILE A 111 -16.57 -7.88 5.98
C ILE A 111 -17.55 -8.37 7.06
#